data_AF-A0A923AR90-F1
#
_entry.id   AF-A0A923AR90-F1
#
_cell.length_a   1.000
_cell.length_b   1.000
_cell.length_c   1.000
_cell.angle_alpha   90.00
_cell.angle_beta   90.00
_cell.angle_gamma   90.00
#
_symmetry.space_group_name_H-M   'P 1'
#
loop_
_entity.id
_entity.type
_entity.pdbx_description
1 polymer ?
#
loop_
_entity_poly.entity_id
_entity_poly.type
_entity_poly.pdbx_seq_one_letter_code
_entity_poly.pdbx_strand_id
1 'polypeptide(L)'
;MTWLIGTLAFWLAAWALNARLAASGWARNKAGRMVVPLLFGVTILVVWEGLVRGLNVAPVILPAPSAIAAKIAVSMPVLWVDFAQTFLKGALPGFIIGCGAAVLTAIAIDRSPFLQRGLLPIGNFVAALPIVGLAPILVMWFGFDWQSKAAVVVVMVFFPVLVNMVAGLQASERMQRDLMATWGASYRQTLVKLRLPAAMPFLFNGLKIASTLALIGAIVAEFFGSPVYGMGFRISTEVGRLGLDMV
;
A
#
# COMPACT_ATOMS: atom_id res chain seq x y z
N MET A 1 20.02 25.78 22.07
CA MET A 1 21.03 24.81 22.55
C MET A 1 20.51 23.87 23.65
N THR A 2 19.93 24.40 24.73
CA THR A 2 19.45 23.61 25.89
C THR A 2 18.42 22.55 25.53
N TRP A 3 17.47 22.86 24.66
CA TRP A 3 16.47 21.92 24.15
C TRP A 3 17.08 20.72 23.42
N LEU A 4 18.03 20.97 22.52
CA LEU A 4 18.70 19.91 21.76
C LEU A 4 19.52 18.98 22.67
N ILE A 5 20.20 19.55 23.67
CA ILE A 5 20.94 18.77 24.66
C ILE A 5 19.96 17.90 25.46
N GLY A 6 18.80 18.44 25.85
CA GLY A 6 17.74 17.69 26.51
C GLY A 6 17.18 16.55 25.65
N THR A 7 16.92 16.80 24.36
CA THR A 7 16.45 15.77 23.42
C THR A 7 17.48 14.67 23.21
N LEU A 8 18.77 15.01 23.07
CA LEU A 8 19.85 14.04 22.95
C LEU A 8 20.04 13.22 24.22
N ALA A 9 20.00 13.86 25.39
CA ALA A 9 20.07 13.17 26.68
C ALA A 9 18.89 12.20 26.87
N PHE A 10 17.67 12.63 26.53
CA PHE A 10 16.49 11.78 26.53
C PHE A 10 16.65 10.59 25.58
N TRP A 11 17.12 10.83 24.35
CA TRP A 11 17.33 9.78 23.36
C TRP A 11 18.32 8.72 23.85
N LEU A 12 19.47 9.15 24.40
CA LEU A 12 20.48 8.23 24.94
C LEU A 12 19.96 7.43 26.14
N ALA A 13 19.22 8.08 27.05
CA ALA A 13 18.63 7.42 28.20
C ALA A 13 17.56 6.40 27.80
N ALA A 14 16.67 6.78 26.88
CA ALA A 14 15.61 5.92 26.37
C ALA A 14 16.18 4.75 25.56
N TRP A 15 17.22 4.98 24.75
CA TRP A 15 17.94 3.93 24.05
C TRP A 15 18.61 2.94 25.01
N ALA A 16 19.33 3.43 26.02
CA ALA A 16 19.98 2.58 27.01
C ALA A 16 18.95 1.75 27.81
N LEU A 17 17.83 2.36 28.19
CA LEU A 17 16.72 1.66 28.84
C LEU A 17 16.12 0.58 27.93
N ASN A 18 15.84 0.92 26.67
CA ASN A 18 15.26 -0.01 25.71
C ASN A 18 16.19 -1.20 25.44
N ALA A 19 17.49 -0.95 25.27
CA ALA A 19 18.51 -1.96 25.06
C ALA A 19 18.63 -2.90 26.28
N ARG A 20 18.62 -2.34 27.50
CA ARG A 20 18.63 -3.13 28.74
C ARG A 20 17.37 -3.99 28.89
N LEU A 21 16.20 -3.44 28.60
CA LEU A 21 14.94 -4.18 28.64
C LEU A 21 14.92 -5.30 27.60
N ALA A 22 15.37 -5.03 26.37
CA ALA A 22 15.47 -6.01 25.30
C ALA A 22 16.46 -7.15 25.61
N ALA A 23 17.59 -6.84 26.26
CA ALA A 23 18.58 -7.83 26.67
C ALA A 23 18.17 -8.63 27.93
N SER A 24 17.19 -8.15 28.69
CA SER A 24 16.72 -8.80 29.90
C SER A 24 15.84 -10.03 29.62
N GLY A 25 15.79 -10.98 30.56
CA GLY A 25 14.88 -12.12 30.49
C GLY A 25 13.39 -11.73 30.44
N TRP A 26 13.05 -10.49 30.82
CA TRP A 26 11.70 -9.93 30.78
C TRP A 26 11.17 -9.72 29.35
N ALA A 27 12.05 -9.45 28.38
CA ALA A 27 11.68 -9.32 26.97
C ALA A 27 11.04 -10.60 26.39
N ARG A 28 11.30 -11.76 27.01
CA ARG A 28 10.73 -13.04 26.58
C ARG A 28 9.25 -13.19 26.95
N ASN A 29 8.77 -12.46 27.94
CA ASN A 29 7.37 -12.48 28.40
C ASN A 29 6.47 -11.62 27.50
N LYS A 30 5.15 -11.91 27.48
CA LYS A 30 4.16 -11.21 26.64
C LYS A 30 4.19 -9.68 26.82
N ALA A 31 4.35 -9.21 28.06
CA ALA A 31 4.48 -7.79 28.37
C ALA A 31 5.77 -7.18 27.79
N GLY A 32 6.91 -7.85 27.95
CA GLY A 32 8.20 -7.37 27.42
C GLY A 32 8.21 -7.27 25.89
N ARG A 33 7.55 -8.22 25.20
CA ARG A 33 7.40 -8.19 23.73
C ARG A 33 6.57 -7.00 23.22
N MET A 34 5.70 -6.42 24.05
CA MET A 34 4.91 -5.23 23.66
C MET A 34 5.57 -3.93 24.12
N VAL A 35 6.12 -3.89 25.34
CA VAL A 35 6.68 -2.66 25.91
C VAL A 35 7.96 -2.23 25.22
N VAL A 36 8.84 -3.17 24.82
CA VAL A 36 10.10 -2.83 24.15
C VAL A 36 9.85 -2.10 22.80
N PRO A 37 9.00 -2.61 21.88
CA PRO A 37 8.63 -1.87 20.67
C PRO A 37 7.87 -0.57 20.94
N LEU A 38 6.97 -0.56 21.93
CA LEU A 38 6.20 0.63 22.29
C LEU A 38 7.12 1.77 22.77
N LEU A 39 8.05 1.45 23.67
CA LEU A 39 9.01 2.40 24.21
C LEU A 39 9.92 2.93 23.10
N PHE A 40 10.35 2.07 22.17
CA PHE A 40 11.08 2.51 20.98
C PHE A 40 10.27 3.51 20.14
N GLY A 41 9.01 3.19 19.83
CA GLY A 41 8.13 4.07 19.05
C GLY A 41 7.87 5.42 19.73
N VAL A 42 7.58 5.40 21.03
CA VAL A 42 7.39 6.63 21.83
C VAL A 42 8.67 7.46 21.86
N THR A 43 9.84 6.81 21.97
CA THR A 43 11.14 7.50 21.93
C THR A 43 11.32 8.25 20.61
N ILE A 44 10.97 7.65 19.48
CA ILE A 44 11.04 8.30 18.16
C ILE A 44 10.14 9.55 18.13
N LEU A 45 8.91 9.46 18.61
CA LEU A 45 7.98 10.59 18.62
C LEU A 45 8.48 11.75 19.50
N VAL A 46 9.00 11.46 20.69
CA VAL A 46 9.53 12.49 21.59
C VAL A 46 10.79 13.14 21.01
N VAL A 47 11.67 12.35 20.38
CA VAL A 47 12.87 12.88 19.72
C VAL A 47 12.50 13.75 18.52
N TRP A 48 11.55 13.30 17.69
CA TRP A 48 11.03 14.08 16.57
C TRP A 48 10.44 15.43 17.05
N GLU A 49 9.57 15.41 18.05
CA GLU A 49 8.99 16.61 18.66
C GLU A 49 10.08 17.56 19.19
N GLY A 50 11.05 17.02 19.94
CA GLY A 50 12.15 17.78 20.53
C GLY A 50 13.07 18.42 19.49
N LEU A 51 13.36 17.71 18.40
CA LEU A 51 14.16 18.23 17.29
C LEU A 51 13.43 19.33 16.52
N VAL A 52 12.15 19.13 16.17
CA VAL A 52 11.35 20.12 15.44
C VAL A 52 11.25 21.42 16.23
N ARG A 53 10.90 21.34 17.52
CA ARG A 53 10.81 22.53 18.38
C ARG A 53 12.18 23.13 18.70
N GLY A 54 13.18 22.30 18.99
CA GLY A 54 14.52 22.74 19.38
C GLY A 54 15.30 23.43 18.26
N LEU A 55 15.05 23.04 17.01
CA LEU A 55 15.65 23.66 15.81
C LEU A 55 14.76 24.74 15.18
N ASN A 56 13.58 25.02 15.74
CA ASN A 56 12.58 25.91 15.14
C ASN A 56 12.31 25.57 13.66
N VAL A 57 12.12 24.27 13.36
CA VAL A 57 11.84 23.83 11.99
C VAL A 57 10.51 24.40 11.53
N ALA A 58 10.48 24.96 10.32
CA ALA A 58 9.26 25.51 9.75
C ALA A 58 8.18 24.40 9.64
N PRO A 59 6.95 24.60 10.15
CA PRO A 59 5.89 23.58 10.14
C PRO A 59 5.53 23.05 8.76
N VAL A 60 5.73 23.87 7.72
CA VAL A 60 5.56 23.48 6.31
C VAL A 60 6.54 22.40 5.85
N ILE A 61 7.75 22.33 6.44
CA ILE A 61 8.76 21.32 6.09
C ILE A 61 8.52 20.06 6.92
N LEU A 62 8.36 20.22 8.24
CA LEU A 62 8.18 19.11 9.15
C LEU A 62 7.36 19.54 10.37
N PRO A 63 6.06 19.22 10.42
CA PRO A 63 5.25 19.52 11.59
C PRO A 63 5.66 18.65 12.79
N ALA A 64 5.50 19.19 13.98
CA ALA A 64 5.73 18.44 15.21
C ALA A 64 4.62 17.38 15.40
N PRO A 65 4.92 16.16 15.89
CA PRO A 65 3.93 15.13 16.19
C PRO A 65 2.70 15.62 16.94
N SER A 66 2.87 16.52 17.92
CA SER A 66 1.74 17.07 18.67
C SER A 66 0.81 17.92 17.80
N ALA A 67 1.37 18.65 16.82
CA ALA A 67 0.61 19.48 15.90
C ALA A 67 -0.22 18.62 14.94
N ILE A 68 0.35 17.53 14.44
CA ILE A 68 -0.36 16.52 13.63
C ILE A 68 -1.53 15.94 14.43
N ALA A 69 -1.28 15.51 15.67
CA ALA A 69 -2.32 14.93 16.53
C ALA A 69 -3.45 15.93 16.83
N ALA A 70 -3.11 17.18 17.14
CA ALA A 70 -4.08 18.24 17.36
C ALA A 70 -4.92 18.52 16.10
N LYS A 71 -4.28 18.56 14.92
CA LYS A 71 -4.98 18.76 13.66
C LYS A 71 -5.90 17.60 13.31
N ILE A 72 -5.46 16.36 13.49
CA ILE A 72 -6.31 15.17 13.30
C ILE A 72 -7.54 15.25 14.20
N ALA A 73 -7.37 15.62 15.47
CA ALA A 73 -8.49 15.70 16.41
C ALA A 73 -9.52 16.77 16.01
N VAL A 74 -9.07 17.95 15.58
CA VAL A 74 -9.96 19.06 15.18
C VAL A 74 -10.60 18.80 13.82
N SER A 75 -9.86 18.23 12.88
CA SER A 75 -10.29 18.01 11.49
C SER A 75 -10.83 16.59 11.23
N MET A 76 -11.02 15.78 12.28
CA MET A 76 -11.45 14.39 12.19
C MET A 76 -12.67 14.16 11.28
N PRO A 77 -13.74 14.98 11.34
CA PRO A 77 -14.89 14.78 10.47
C PRO A 77 -14.56 14.91 8.98
N VAL A 78 -13.71 15.87 8.61
CA VAL A 78 -13.28 16.10 7.23
C VAL A 78 -12.34 14.99 6.77
N LEU A 79 -11.35 14.65 7.60
CA LEU A 79 -10.39 13.58 7.31
C LEU A 79 -11.08 12.22 7.17
N TRP A 80 -12.15 11.97 7.93
CA TRP A 80 -12.93 10.75 7.80
C TRP A 80 -13.68 10.67 6.46
N VAL A 81 -14.26 11.78 6.00
CA VAL A 81 -14.93 11.83 4.69
C VAL A 81 -13.91 11.58 3.57
N ASP A 82 -12.73 12.19 3.67
CA ASP A 82 -11.65 11.98 2.71
C ASP A 82 -11.14 10.54 2.72
N PHE A 83 -10.92 9.96 3.90
CA PHE A 83 -10.55 8.56 4.05
C PHE A 83 -11.60 7.63 3.44
N ALA A 84 -12.88 7.85 3.74
CA ALA A 84 -13.96 7.03 3.21
C ALA A 84 -14.04 7.11 1.68
N GLN A 85 -13.81 8.30 1.11
CA GLN A 85 -13.79 8.45 -0.34
C GLN A 85 -12.59 7.75 -0.98
N THR A 86 -11.38 8.07 -0.54
CA THR A 86 -10.16 7.57 -1.20
C THR A 86 -9.93 6.11 -0.92
N PHE A 87 -10.05 5.67 0.34
CA PHE A 87 -9.73 4.29 0.72
C PHE A 87 -10.93 3.36 0.54
N LEU A 88 -12.05 3.63 1.20
CA LEU A 88 -13.17 2.68 1.25
C LEU A 88 -13.92 2.57 -0.09
N LYS A 89 -14.03 3.66 -0.85
CA LYS A 89 -14.71 3.67 -2.15
C LYS A 89 -13.74 3.59 -3.34
N GLY A 90 -12.64 4.32 -3.33
CA GLY A 90 -11.67 4.33 -4.43
C GLY A 90 -10.75 3.11 -4.42
N ALA A 91 -9.82 3.07 -3.46
CA ALA A 91 -8.72 2.13 -3.43
C ALA A 91 -9.17 0.69 -3.16
N LEU A 92 -10.02 0.45 -2.16
CA LEU A 92 -10.39 -0.90 -1.74
C LEU A 92 -11.21 -1.65 -2.81
N PRO A 93 -12.29 -1.10 -3.38
CA PRO A 93 -13.03 -1.76 -4.46
C PRO A 93 -12.16 -1.93 -5.70
N GLY A 94 -11.38 -0.91 -6.09
CA GLY A 94 -10.47 -1.00 -7.23
C GLY A 94 -9.41 -2.09 -7.05
N PHE A 95 -8.86 -2.22 -5.84
CA PHE A 95 -7.91 -3.27 -5.48
C PHE A 95 -8.55 -4.67 -5.58
N ILE A 96 -9.73 -4.87 -4.99
CA ILE A 96 -10.43 -6.15 -5.02
C ILE A 96 -10.78 -6.54 -6.45
N ILE A 97 -11.36 -5.63 -7.22
CA ILE A 97 -11.78 -5.88 -8.60
C ILE A 97 -10.56 -6.13 -9.48
N GLY A 98 -9.52 -5.29 -9.40
CA GLY A 98 -8.34 -5.41 -10.25
C GLY A 98 -7.51 -6.65 -9.94
N CYS A 99 -7.27 -6.95 -8.67
CA CYS A 99 -6.56 -8.18 -8.28
C CYS A 99 -7.39 -9.42 -8.61
N GLY A 100 -8.70 -9.40 -8.35
CA GLY A 100 -9.60 -10.50 -8.68
C GLY A 100 -9.64 -10.77 -10.19
N ALA A 101 -9.81 -9.72 -11.00
CA ALA A 101 -9.78 -9.82 -12.46
C ALA A 101 -8.44 -10.38 -12.94
N ALA A 102 -7.31 -9.89 -12.41
CA ALA A 102 -5.98 -10.38 -12.78
C ALA A 102 -5.79 -11.87 -12.47
N VAL A 103 -6.23 -12.34 -11.29
CA VAL A 103 -6.17 -13.75 -10.91
C VAL A 103 -7.04 -14.61 -11.83
N LEU A 104 -8.28 -14.18 -12.10
CA LEU A 104 -9.18 -14.88 -13.00
C LEU A 104 -8.62 -14.95 -14.43
N THR A 105 -8.07 -13.84 -14.93
CA THR A 105 -7.41 -13.80 -16.24
C THR A 105 -6.21 -14.72 -16.26
N ALA A 106 -5.35 -14.72 -15.23
CA ALA A 106 -4.19 -15.61 -15.14
C ALA A 106 -4.58 -17.10 -15.22
N ILE A 107 -5.65 -17.49 -14.52
CA ILE A 107 -6.17 -18.87 -14.55
C ILE A 107 -6.77 -19.22 -15.92
N ALA A 108 -7.47 -18.27 -16.56
CA ALA A 108 -8.07 -18.48 -17.88
C ALA A 108 -7.01 -18.70 -18.97
N ILE A 109 -5.90 -17.97 -18.92
CA ILE A 109 -4.82 -18.06 -19.91
C ILE A 109 -3.79 -19.15 -19.60
N ASP A 110 -3.82 -19.77 -18.41
CA ASP A 110 -2.85 -20.78 -17.97
C ASP A 110 -2.73 -21.99 -18.93
N ARG A 111 -3.79 -22.31 -19.68
CA ARG A 111 -3.76 -23.37 -20.69
C ARG A 111 -3.21 -22.97 -22.05
N SER A 112 -2.96 -21.69 -22.30
CA SER A 112 -2.53 -21.18 -23.60
C SER A 112 -1.12 -20.59 -23.53
N PRO A 113 -0.08 -21.34 -23.97
CA PRO A 113 1.29 -20.84 -24.02
C PRO A 113 1.44 -19.57 -24.88
N PHE A 114 0.60 -19.42 -25.91
CA PHE A 114 0.57 -18.22 -26.75
C PHE A 114 0.14 -16.99 -25.94
N LEU A 115 -0.97 -17.09 -25.19
CA LEU A 115 -1.46 -15.97 -24.37
C LEU A 115 -0.48 -15.62 -23.25
N GLN A 116 0.15 -16.62 -22.61
CA GLN A 116 1.17 -16.38 -21.59
C GLN A 116 2.34 -15.56 -22.14
N ARG A 117 2.89 -15.93 -23.31
CA ARG A 117 4.01 -15.20 -23.91
C ARG A 117 3.60 -13.83 -24.43
N GLY A 118 2.40 -13.67 -24.96
CA GLY A 118 1.90 -12.40 -25.49
C GLY A 118 1.53 -11.38 -24.42
N LEU A 119 1.07 -11.83 -23.24
CA LEU A 119 0.60 -10.95 -22.18
C LEU A 119 1.73 -10.31 -21.37
N LEU A 120 2.89 -10.95 -21.26
CA LEU A 120 4.03 -10.36 -20.53
C LEU A 120 4.53 -9.04 -21.17
N PRO A 121 4.77 -8.96 -22.50
CA PRO A 121 5.11 -7.69 -23.15
C PRO A 121 4.03 -6.62 -23.01
N ILE A 122 2.76 -6.99 -23.16
CA ILE A 122 1.63 -6.07 -23.05
C ILE A 122 1.54 -5.51 -21.62
N GLY A 123 1.71 -6.36 -20.61
CA GLY A 123 1.69 -5.94 -19.21
C GLY A 123 2.82 -4.95 -18.89
N ASN A 124 4.02 -5.22 -19.41
CA ASN A 124 5.15 -4.30 -19.27
C ASN A 124 4.90 -2.96 -19.97
N PHE A 125 4.29 -2.98 -21.17
CA PHE A 125 3.95 -1.77 -21.90
C PHE A 125 2.90 -0.93 -21.16
N VAL A 126 1.83 -1.54 -20.66
CA VAL A 126 0.77 -0.79 -19.94
C VAL A 126 1.30 -0.26 -18.61
N ALA A 127 2.17 -1.00 -17.92
CA ALA A 127 2.83 -0.51 -16.70
C ALA A 127 3.75 0.70 -16.96
N ALA A 128 4.20 0.91 -18.20
CA ALA A 128 5.00 2.08 -18.58
C ALA A 128 4.16 3.31 -18.94
N LEU A 129 2.84 3.17 -19.13
CA LEU A 129 1.97 4.30 -19.45
C LEU A 129 1.82 5.23 -18.24
N PRO A 130 1.99 6.55 -18.40
CA PRO A 130 1.81 7.50 -17.31
C PRO A 130 0.34 7.54 -16.89
N ILE A 131 0.06 7.26 -15.62
CA ILE A 131 -1.33 7.20 -15.12
C ILE A 131 -2.06 8.54 -15.26
N VAL A 132 -1.30 9.64 -15.20
CA VAL A 132 -1.79 11.01 -15.42
C VAL A 132 -2.51 11.16 -16.77
N GLY A 133 -2.08 10.42 -17.79
CA GLY A 133 -2.74 10.42 -19.11
C GLY A 133 -4.02 9.57 -19.17
N LEU A 134 -4.12 8.52 -18.35
CA LEU A 134 -5.27 7.61 -18.33
C LEU A 134 -6.41 8.14 -17.46
N ALA A 135 -6.11 8.88 -16.39
CA ALA A 135 -7.12 9.35 -15.44
C ALA A 135 -8.26 10.16 -16.09
N PRO A 136 -8.02 11.16 -16.97
CA PRO A 136 -9.09 11.91 -17.62
C PRO A 136 -10.01 11.04 -18.49
N ILE A 137 -9.46 10.02 -19.17
CA ILE A 137 -10.24 9.10 -20.00
C ILE A 137 -11.18 8.28 -19.12
N LEU A 138 -10.67 7.77 -17.99
CA LEU A 138 -11.47 6.99 -17.05
C LEU A 138 -12.53 7.84 -16.34
N VAL A 139 -12.24 9.12 -16.08
CA VAL A 139 -13.24 10.09 -15.58
C VAL A 139 -14.33 10.33 -16.63
N MET A 140 -13.96 10.44 -17.91
CA MET A 140 -14.94 10.60 -18.99
C MET A 140 -15.85 9.37 -19.15
N TRP A 141 -15.33 8.16 -18.91
CA TRP A 141 -16.09 6.91 -19.05
C TRP A 141 -16.94 6.57 -17.82
N PHE A 142 -16.39 6.70 -16.61
CA PHE A 142 -17.03 6.26 -15.37
C PHE A 142 -17.61 7.41 -14.54
N GLY A 143 -17.47 8.64 -15.02
CA GLY A 143 -17.96 9.84 -14.35
C GLY A 143 -17.00 10.39 -13.30
N PHE A 144 -17.43 11.45 -12.63
CA PHE A 144 -16.58 12.19 -11.71
C PHE A 144 -16.47 11.57 -10.32
N ASP A 145 -17.41 10.76 -9.85
CA ASP A 145 -17.32 10.22 -8.48
C ASP A 145 -16.31 9.05 -8.38
N TRP A 146 -16.30 8.33 -7.27
CA TRP A 146 -15.31 7.32 -6.90
C TRP A 146 -15.13 6.18 -7.91
N GLN A 147 -16.09 5.94 -8.80
CA GLN A 147 -16.06 4.87 -9.80
C GLN A 147 -14.88 5.03 -10.76
N SER A 148 -14.61 6.25 -11.23
CA SER A 148 -13.44 6.51 -12.10
C SER A 148 -12.12 6.34 -11.37
N LYS A 149 -12.08 6.65 -10.07
CA LYS A 149 -10.88 6.49 -9.23
C LYS A 149 -10.62 5.01 -8.98
N ALA A 150 -11.66 4.24 -8.71
CA ALA A 150 -11.58 2.78 -8.63
C ALA A 150 -11.13 2.16 -9.97
N ALA A 151 -11.61 2.67 -11.11
CA ALA A 151 -11.17 2.21 -12.43
C ALA A 151 -9.67 2.47 -12.68
N VAL A 152 -9.16 3.64 -12.26
CA VAL A 152 -7.71 3.94 -12.28
C VAL A 152 -6.94 2.92 -11.46
N VAL A 153 -7.40 2.65 -10.24
CA VAL A 153 -6.79 1.64 -9.36
C VAL A 153 -6.78 0.26 -10.00
N VAL A 154 -7.89 -0.17 -10.61
CA VAL A 154 -7.99 -1.46 -11.32
C VAL A 154 -6.88 -1.60 -12.34
N VAL A 155 -6.71 -0.60 -13.22
CA VAL A 155 -5.69 -0.63 -14.27
C VAL A 155 -4.28 -0.74 -13.67
N MET A 156 -4.00 0.02 -12.60
CA MET A 156 -2.70 0.03 -11.94
C MET A 156 -2.34 -1.29 -11.26
N VAL A 157 -3.31 -1.95 -10.62
CA VAL A 157 -3.04 -3.20 -9.89
C VAL A 157 -3.14 -4.45 -10.74
N PHE A 158 -3.92 -4.39 -11.83
CA PHE A 158 -4.22 -5.56 -12.66
C PHE A 158 -2.95 -6.22 -13.21
N PHE A 159 -2.07 -5.45 -13.85
CA PHE A 159 -0.91 -6.01 -14.54
C PHE A 159 0.14 -6.61 -13.60
N PRO A 160 0.59 -5.93 -12.52
CA PRO A 160 1.53 -6.52 -11.57
C PRO A 160 1.02 -7.84 -10.98
N VAL A 161 -0.27 -7.92 -10.64
CA VAL A 161 -0.88 -9.14 -10.10
C VAL A 161 -0.98 -10.22 -11.16
N LEU A 162 -1.39 -9.87 -12.38
CA LEU A 162 -1.50 -10.82 -13.49
C LEU A 162 -0.15 -11.46 -13.79
N VAL A 163 0.91 -10.65 -13.93
CA VAL A 163 2.26 -11.13 -14.24
C VAL A 163 2.79 -12.04 -13.13
N ASN A 164 2.64 -11.64 -11.86
CA ASN A 164 3.05 -12.47 -10.73
C ASN A 164 2.26 -13.78 -10.67
N MET A 165 0.95 -13.74 -10.90
CA MET A 165 0.10 -14.93 -10.86
C MET A 165 0.42 -15.90 -11.99
N VAL A 166 0.65 -15.41 -13.22
CA VAL A 166 1.08 -16.23 -14.36
C VAL A 166 2.42 -16.90 -14.08
N ALA A 167 3.39 -16.16 -13.54
CA ALA A 167 4.68 -16.71 -13.12
C ALA A 167 4.50 -17.79 -12.03
N GLY A 168 3.65 -17.51 -11.02
CA GLY A 168 3.35 -18.43 -9.93
C GLY A 168 2.70 -19.73 -10.38
N LEU A 169 1.77 -19.69 -11.34
CA LEU A 169 1.13 -20.89 -11.88
C LEU A 169 2.12 -21.82 -12.60
N GLN A 170 3.24 -21.27 -13.10
CA GLN A 170 4.33 -22.01 -13.73
C GLN A 170 5.44 -22.43 -12.74
N ALA A 171 5.39 -21.97 -11.49
CA ALA A 171 6.46 -22.19 -10.50
C ALA A 171 6.58 -23.63 -9.99
N SER A 172 5.55 -24.47 -10.18
CA SER A 172 5.63 -25.90 -9.84
C SER A 172 6.78 -26.60 -10.56
N GLU A 173 7.38 -27.61 -9.92
CA GLU A 173 8.46 -28.37 -10.52
C GLU A 173 7.93 -29.37 -11.56
N ARG A 174 8.79 -29.79 -12.50
CA ARG A 174 8.43 -30.83 -13.49
C ARG A 174 8.01 -32.12 -12.80
N MET A 175 8.79 -32.59 -11.84
CA MET A 175 8.51 -33.82 -11.07
C MET A 175 7.13 -33.81 -10.40
N GLN A 176 6.72 -32.66 -9.84
CA GLN A 176 5.41 -32.51 -9.20
C GLN A 176 4.27 -32.62 -10.22
N ARG A 177 4.46 -32.09 -11.43
CA ARG A 177 3.48 -32.21 -12.52
C ARG A 177 3.41 -33.63 -13.08
N ASP A 178 4.56 -34.30 -13.19
CA ASP A 178 4.64 -35.69 -13.63
C ASP A 178 3.92 -36.61 -12.64
N LEU A 179 4.09 -36.40 -11.33
CA LEU A 179 3.35 -37.12 -10.29
C LEU A 179 1.83 -36.98 -10.44
N MET A 180 1.34 -35.75 -10.68
CA MET A 180 -0.08 -35.51 -10.93
C MET A 180 -0.57 -36.24 -12.19
N ALA A 181 0.25 -36.29 -13.24
CA ALA A 181 -0.07 -37.01 -14.48
C ALA A 181 -0.12 -38.54 -14.28
N THR A 182 0.81 -39.12 -13.51
CA THR A 182 0.80 -40.56 -13.17
C THR A 182 -0.47 -40.97 -12.42
N TRP A 183 -1.02 -40.07 -11.60
CA TRP A 183 -2.28 -40.29 -10.87
C TRP A 183 -3.53 -40.01 -11.72
N GLY A 184 -3.37 -39.67 -13.01
CA GLY A 184 -4.49 -39.33 -13.89
C GLY A 184 -5.22 -38.04 -13.49
N ALA A 185 -4.55 -37.12 -12.78
CA ALA A 185 -5.19 -35.93 -12.28
C ALA A 185 -5.66 -35.01 -13.43
N SER A 186 -6.95 -34.67 -13.40
CA SER A 186 -7.51 -33.65 -14.29
C SER A 186 -6.88 -32.28 -14.02
N TYR A 187 -6.94 -31.38 -15.01
CA TYR A 187 -6.44 -30.02 -14.84
C TYR A 187 -7.04 -29.29 -13.63
N ARG A 188 -8.33 -29.48 -13.31
CA ARG A 188 -8.93 -28.84 -12.12
C ARG A 188 -8.26 -29.34 -10.84
N GLN A 189 -7.99 -30.64 -10.75
CA GLN A 189 -7.25 -31.21 -9.63
C GLN A 189 -5.81 -30.69 -9.58
N THR A 190 -5.12 -30.63 -10.71
CA THR A 190 -3.76 -30.05 -10.80
C THR A 190 -3.72 -28.57 -10.46
N LEU A 191 -4.71 -27.80 -10.90
CA LEU A 191 -4.83 -26.38 -10.60
C LEU A 191 -5.00 -26.15 -9.11
N VAL A 192 -5.99 -26.80 -8.49
CA VAL A 192 -6.34 -26.58 -7.09
C VAL A 192 -5.33 -27.20 -6.12
N LYS A 193 -4.81 -28.39 -6.42
CA LYS A 193 -3.94 -29.14 -5.49
C LYS A 193 -2.45 -28.88 -5.66
N LEU A 194 -2.01 -28.38 -6.82
CA LEU A 194 -0.59 -28.15 -7.10
C LEU A 194 -0.30 -26.70 -7.51
N ARG A 195 -0.91 -26.20 -8.60
CA ARG A 195 -0.51 -24.91 -9.18
C ARG A 195 -0.91 -23.72 -8.31
N LEU A 196 -2.14 -23.67 -7.78
CA LEU A 196 -2.58 -22.57 -6.92
C LEU A 196 -1.77 -22.51 -5.61
N PRO A 197 -1.56 -23.61 -4.87
CA PRO A 197 -0.67 -23.62 -3.70
C PRO A 197 0.76 -23.15 -4.03
N ALA A 198 1.34 -23.64 -5.14
CA ALA A 198 2.67 -23.22 -5.59
C ALA A 198 2.73 -21.73 -5.99
N ALA A 199 1.62 -21.18 -6.51
CA ALA A 199 1.51 -19.78 -6.90
C ALA A 199 1.30 -18.82 -5.72
N MET A 200 0.92 -19.30 -4.54
CA MET A 200 0.57 -18.43 -3.39
C MET A 200 1.66 -17.41 -3.03
N PRO A 201 2.96 -17.76 -2.92
CA PRO A 201 4.01 -16.79 -2.59
C PRO A 201 4.11 -15.67 -3.64
N PHE A 202 3.94 -16.01 -4.92
CA PHE A 202 3.94 -15.05 -6.03
C PHE A 202 2.69 -14.17 -6.01
N LEU A 203 1.52 -14.75 -5.76
CA LEU A 203 0.28 -13.99 -5.60
C LEU A 203 0.41 -12.97 -4.46
N PHE A 204 0.89 -13.37 -3.29
CA PHE A 204 1.11 -12.44 -2.18
C PHE A 204 2.15 -11.37 -2.48
N ASN A 205 3.19 -11.68 -3.27
CA ASN A 205 4.13 -10.68 -3.76
C ASN A 205 3.42 -9.66 -4.69
N GLY A 206 2.60 -10.14 -5.63
CA GLY A 206 1.78 -9.29 -6.49
C GLY A 206 0.81 -8.41 -5.69
N LEU A 207 0.11 -8.98 -4.71
CA LEU A 207 -0.82 -8.26 -3.83
C LEU A 207 -0.11 -7.21 -2.96
N LYS A 208 1.10 -7.50 -2.48
CA LYS A 208 1.93 -6.54 -1.74
C LYS A 208 2.24 -5.32 -2.60
N ILE A 209 2.69 -5.51 -3.83
CA ILE A 209 2.95 -4.41 -4.78
C ILE A 209 1.65 -3.65 -5.07
N ALA A 210 0.57 -4.38 -5.36
CA ALA A 210 -0.73 -3.81 -5.67
C ALA A 210 -1.32 -2.98 -4.53
N SER A 211 -1.09 -3.35 -3.26
CA SER A 211 -1.64 -2.60 -2.12
C SER A 211 -1.11 -1.16 -2.05
N THR A 212 0.18 -0.97 -2.34
CA THR A 212 0.80 0.36 -2.39
C THR A 212 0.31 1.12 -3.62
N LEU A 213 0.26 0.47 -4.78
CA LEU A 213 -0.22 1.08 -6.02
C LEU A 213 -1.70 1.48 -5.95
N ALA A 214 -2.54 0.76 -5.21
CA ALA A 214 -3.95 1.08 -5.07
C ALA A 214 -4.17 2.40 -4.33
N LEU A 215 -3.43 2.64 -3.23
CA LEU A 215 -3.48 3.91 -2.51
C LEU A 215 -2.93 5.06 -3.36
N ILE A 216 -1.77 4.86 -3.98
CA ILE A 216 -1.17 5.87 -4.88
C ILE A 216 -2.13 6.20 -6.03
N GLY A 217 -2.71 5.19 -6.65
CA GLY A 217 -3.64 5.33 -7.77
C GLY A 217 -4.91 6.08 -7.39
N ALA A 218 -5.52 5.77 -6.25
CA ALA A 218 -6.70 6.47 -5.77
C ALA A 218 -6.39 7.95 -5.48
N ILE A 219 -5.30 8.24 -4.78
CA ILE A 219 -4.87 9.61 -4.46
C ILE A 219 -4.60 10.39 -5.74
N VAL A 220 -3.81 9.85 -6.68
CA VAL A 220 -3.48 10.54 -7.93
C VAL A 220 -4.71 10.73 -8.81
N ALA A 221 -5.63 9.76 -8.86
CA ALA A 221 -6.86 9.89 -9.63
C ALA A 221 -7.78 11.00 -9.12
N GLU A 222 -7.76 11.29 -7.81
CA GLU A 222 -8.52 12.40 -7.21
C GLU A 222 -7.95 13.78 -7.55
N PHE A 223 -6.74 13.88 -8.09
CA PHE A 223 -6.22 15.16 -8.60
C PHE A 223 -6.93 15.58 -9.89
N PHE A 224 -7.55 14.63 -10.59
CA PHE A 224 -8.20 14.83 -11.88
C PHE A 224 -9.72 14.75 -11.73
N GLY A 225 -10.35 15.92 -11.59
CA GLY A 225 -11.81 16.10 -11.57
C GLY A 225 -12.44 16.20 -10.17
N SER A 226 -13.76 16.39 -10.13
CA SER A 226 -14.61 16.17 -8.92
C SER A 226 -14.50 14.70 -8.49
N PRO A 227 -14.77 14.27 -7.24
CA PRO A 227 -15.44 14.96 -6.14
C PRO A 227 -14.58 16.00 -5.38
N VAL A 228 -15.25 16.92 -4.69
CA VAL A 228 -14.65 17.95 -3.79
C VAL A 228 -14.31 17.35 -2.41
N TYR A 229 -14.00 16.06 -2.37
CA TYR A 229 -13.67 15.28 -1.18
C TYR A 229 -12.82 14.08 -1.59
N GLY A 230 -11.97 13.62 -0.68
CA GLY A 230 -10.88 12.68 -0.94
C GLY A 230 -9.55 13.25 -0.50
N MET A 231 -8.63 12.37 -0.07
CA MET A 231 -7.30 12.74 0.39
C MET A 231 -6.50 13.43 -0.71
N GLY A 232 -6.56 12.95 -1.95
CA GLY A 232 -5.85 13.59 -3.07
C GLY A 232 -6.41 14.96 -3.43
N PHE A 233 -7.74 15.09 -3.38
CA PHE A 233 -8.41 16.39 -3.52
C PHE A 233 -7.99 17.36 -2.40
N ARG A 234 -7.96 16.90 -1.14
CA ARG A 234 -7.57 17.70 0.02
C ARG A 234 -6.13 18.19 -0.11
N ILE A 235 -5.20 17.31 -0.43
CA ILE A 235 -3.78 17.62 -0.61
C ILE A 235 -3.62 18.71 -1.68
N SER A 236 -4.18 18.51 -2.87
CA SER A 236 -4.03 19.47 -3.97
C SER A 236 -4.66 20.84 -3.68
N THR A 237 -5.80 20.86 -3.00
CA THR A 237 -6.52 22.11 -2.67
C THR A 237 -5.85 22.88 -1.52
N GLU A 238 -5.44 22.20 -0.46
CA GLU A 238 -4.85 22.84 0.72
C GLU A 238 -3.43 23.36 0.44
N VAL A 239 -2.66 22.66 -0.40
CA VAL A 239 -1.39 23.21 -0.94
C VAL A 239 -1.64 24.54 -1.66
N GLY A 240 -2.69 24.64 -2.49
CA GLY A 240 -3.05 25.88 -3.18
C GLY A 240 -3.51 27.01 -2.24
N ARG A 241 -4.02 26.68 -1.05
CA ARG A 241 -4.47 27.63 -0.02
C ARG A 241 -3.39 27.99 1.01
N LEU A 242 -2.18 27.40 0.89
CA LEU A 242 -1.14 27.45 1.92
C LEU A 242 -1.60 26.85 3.27
N GLY A 243 -2.64 26.01 3.26
CA GLY A 243 -3.17 25.25 4.40
C GLY A 243 -2.36 23.99 4.67
N LEU A 244 -1.04 24.13 4.76
CA LEU A 244 -0.08 23.00 4.77
C LEU A 244 -0.12 22.18 6.06
N ASP A 245 -0.89 22.62 7.05
CA ASP A 245 -1.19 21.86 8.26
C ASP A 245 -2.22 20.74 8.03
N MET A 246 -3.01 20.80 6.95
CA MET A 246 -3.98 19.77 6.54
C MET A 246 -3.42 18.68 5.62
N VAL A 247 -2.20 18.86 5.10
CA VAL A 247 -1.56 18.03 4.06
C VAL A 247 -0.58 17.05 4.71
#